data_AF-A0A7T1HIT9-F1
#
_entry.id   AF-A0A7T1HIT9-F1
#
_cell.length_a   1.000
_cell.length_b   1.000
_cell.length_c   1.000
_cell.angle_alpha   90.00
_cell.angle_beta   90.00
_cell.angle_gamma   90.00
#
_symmetry.space_group_name_H-M   'P 1'
#
loop_
_entity.id
_entity.type
_entity.pdbx_description
1 polymer ?
#
loop_
_entity_poly.entity_id
_entity_poly.type
_entity_poly.pdbx_seq_one_letter_code
_entity_poly.pdbx_strand_id
1 'polypeptide(L)'
;MVHDPFGDSGPHPDARTQPPDRPSIWLLSGTGEGPLIARRLLAAGWSVQVSLVSWDALRAYAPHPRLQSRLGALAGPEAIAAELHGASLAPFRWVIDASHPFACRISADLAAVCARSRQPLLRLWRPPAAQRPGSRLVLLDGLEDLAGLDLAGERLLLAIGARHLARAVALAGASACFARILPSPGSLRLALAAGLGPAALACHRPGTGLPAAAPGAIERALLEHWGITAVLCRQSGGPTEQLWQRHTAELGLTLLLLRRPDEPLSEAGPWPLEVLLERVGLPDGPPPVGEARPADGGPAG
;
A
#
# COMPACT_ATOMS: atom_id res chain seq x y z
N MET A 1 -66.19 13.37 7.96
CA MET A 1 -66.82 12.12 8.44
C MET A 1 -67.56 11.52 7.25
N VAL A 2 -67.32 10.32 6.71
CA VAL A 2 -66.38 9.21 6.96
C VAL A 2 -66.46 8.27 5.73
N HIS A 3 -65.32 7.66 5.36
CA HIS A 3 -65.05 6.39 4.66
C HIS A 3 -65.36 6.13 3.16
N ASP A 4 -64.23 5.89 2.48
CA ASP A 4 -63.92 4.97 1.38
C ASP A 4 -64.09 3.48 1.77
N PRO A 5 -64.71 2.63 0.93
CA PRO A 5 -64.63 1.18 1.09
C PRO A 5 -64.23 0.41 -0.21
N PHE A 6 -63.14 -0.37 -0.07
CA PHE A 6 -62.73 -1.57 -0.82
C PHE A 6 -61.94 -1.46 -2.15
N GLY A 7 -60.76 -2.10 -2.14
CA GLY A 7 -60.07 -2.56 -3.36
C GLY A 7 -58.62 -3.02 -3.18
N ASP A 8 -58.36 -3.99 -2.28
CA ASP A 8 -57.08 -4.73 -2.25
C ASP A 8 -57.00 -5.70 -3.43
N SER A 9 -55.84 -5.73 -4.13
CA SER A 9 -55.34 -6.85 -4.94
C SER A 9 -53.86 -6.64 -5.31
N GLY A 10 -52.97 -6.71 -4.30
CA GLY A 10 -51.60 -7.27 -4.39
C GLY A 10 -50.47 -6.47 -5.04
N PRO A 11 -49.27 -6.49 -4.42
CA PRO A 11 -48.12 -7.03 -5.15
C PRO A 11 -47.29 -8.05 -4.34
N HIS A 12 -46.90 -9.10 -5.06
CA HIS A 12 -45.69 -9.95 -4.92
C HIS A 12 -44.94 -9.99 -3.58
N PRO A 13 -44.79 -11.18 -2.94
CA PRO A 13 -43.86 -11.33 -1.83
C PRO A 13 -42.42 -11.52 -2.32
N ASP A 14 -41.51 -10.93 -1.55
CA ASP A 14 -40.11 -11.30 -1.37
C ASP A 14 -39.08 -10.95 -2.46
N ALA A 15 -38.96 -9.66 -2.78
CA ALA A 15 -37.63 -9.10 -2.92
C ALA A 15 -37.03 -8.93 -1.52
N ARG A 16 -36.42 -10.01 -0.98
CA ARG A 16 -35.56 -9.88 0.19
C ARG A 16 -34.42 -8.93 -0.19
N THR A 17 -34.57 -7.66 0.17
CA THR A 17 -33.50 -6.68 0.17
C THR A 17 -32.47 -7.16 1.18
N GLN A 18 -31.53 -7.96 0.69
CA GLN A 18 -30.37 -8.41 1.44
C GLN A 18 -29.66 -7.15 1.95
N PRO A 19 -29.42 -7.02 3.27
CA PRO A 19 -28.61 -5.90 3.78
C PRO A 19 -27.27 -5.90 3.03
N PRO A 20 -26.60 -4.74 2.84
CA PRO A 20 -25.33 -4.71 2.12
C PRO A 20 -24.38 -5.74 2.75
N ASP A 21 -24.05 -6.79 1.99
CA ASP A 21 -23.20 -7.87 2.45
C ASP A 21 -21.91 -7.29 3.01
N ARG A 22 -21.65 -7.57 4.29
CA ARG A 22 -20.50 -7.04 5.02
C ARG A 22 -19.19 -7.34 4.30
N PRO A 23 -18.15 -6.51 4.49
CA PRO A 23 -16.85 -6.80 3.94
C PRO A 23 -16.30 -8.14 4.46
N SER A 24 -16.14 -9.09 3.55
CA SER A 24 -15.55 -10.40 3.78
C SER A 24 -14.03 -10.38 3.67
N ILE A 25 -13.45 -9.33 3.07
CA ILE A 25 -12.01 -9.15 2.92
C ILE A 25 -11.60 -7.84 3.57
N TRP A 26 -10.55 -7.89 4.40
CA TRP A 26 -9.86 -6.71 4.90
C TRP A 26 -8.54 -6.50 4.15
N LEU A 27 -8.46 -5.43 3.36
CA LEU A 27 -7.28 -5.05 2.57
C LEU A 27 -6.54 -3.90 3.25
N LEU A 28 -5.35 -4.17 3.77
CA LEU A 28 -4.44 -3.12 4.20
C LEU A 28 -3.62 -2.64 3.01
N SER A 29 -3.73 -1.36 2.69
CA SER A 29 -3.13 -0.80 1.49
C SER A 29 -2.43 0.54 1.75
N GLY A 30 -1.40 0.79 0.96
CA GLY A 30 -0.62 2.03 0.98
C GLY A 30 0.29 2.17 -0.24
N THR A 31 0.03 1.39 -1.27
CA THR A 31 0.90 1.16 -2.43
C THR A 31 0.11 1.31 -3.72
N GLY A 32 0.79 1.30 -4.86
CA GLY A 32 0.15 1.48 -6.17
C GLY A 32 -0.77 0.32 -6.56
N GLU A 33 -0.56 -0.86 -5.98
CA GLU A 33 -1.29 -2.08 -6.32
C GLU A 33 -2.66 -2.19 -5.63
N GLY A 34 -2.85 -1.48 -4.51
CA GLY A 34 -4.08 -1.54 -3.71
C GLY A 34 -5.37 -1.31 -4.52
N PRO A 35 -5.47 -0.24 -5.32
CA PRO A 35 -6.63 -0.01 -6.17
C PRO A 35 -6.91 -1.14 -7.16
N LEU A 36 -5.86 -1.72 -7.76
CA LEU A 36 -5.98 -2.84 -8.67
C LEU A 36 -6.53 -4.08 -7.96
N ILE A 37 -5.98 -4.41 -6.78
CA ILE A 37 -6.43 -5.54 -5.95
C ILE A 37 -7.91 -5.36 -5.59
N ALA A 38 -8.27 -4.20 -5.03
CA ALA A 38 -9.66 -3.92 -4.66
C ALA A 38 -10.60 -4.06 -5.87
N ARG A 39 -10.25 -3.47 -7.03
CA ARG A 39 -11.06 -3.60 -8.25
C ARG A 39 -11.26 -5.06 -8.67
N ARG A 40 -10.21 -5.88 -8.63
CA ARG A 40 -10.27 -7.30 -9.01
C ARG A 40 -11.13 -8.11 -8.04
N LEU A 41 -11.01 -7.86 -6.74
CA LEU A 41 -11.81 -8.53 -5.71
C LEU A 41 -13.30 -8.16 -5.84
N LEU A 42 -13.61 -6.87 -6.03
CA LEU A 42 -14.98 -6.40 -6.21
C LEU A 42 -15.61 -6.99 -7.48
N ALA A 43 -14.86 -7.06 -8.58
CA ALA A 43 -15.30 -7.69 -9.83
C ALA A 43 -15.55 -9.20 -9.68
N ALA A 44 -14.83 -9.88 -8.79
CA ALA A 44 -15.07 -11.28 -8.42
C ALA A 44 -16.23 -11.45 -7.42
N GLY A 45 -16.90 -10.36 -7.03
CA GLY A 45 -18.08 -10.38 -6.18
C GLY A 45 -17.82 -10.19 -4.68
N TRP A 46 -16.56 -10.05 -4.25
CA TRP A 46 -16.22 -9.85 -2.85
C TRP A 46 -16.70 -8.50 -2.32
N SER A 47 -17.05 -8.45 -1.03
CA SER A 47 -17.13 -7.21 -0.27
C SER A 47 -15.80 -6.92 0.41
N VAL A 48 -15.28 -5.70 0.24
CA VAL A 48 -13.91 -5.31 0.62
C VAL A 48 -13.94 -4.12 1.56
N GLN A 49 -13.23 -4.24 2.68
CA GLN A 49 -12.89 -3.12 3.55
C GLN A 49 -11.42 -2.77 3.27
N VAL A 50 -11.14 -1.54 2.83
CA VAL A 50 -9.78 -1.05 2.64
C VAL A 50 -9.37 -0.13 3.78
N SER A 51 -8.23 -0.41 4.42
CA SER A 51 -7.62 0.49 5.42
C SER A 51 -6.52 1.32 4.77
N LEU A 52 -6.65 2.65 4.88
CA LEU A 52 -5.75 3.63 4.28
C LEU A 52 -5.37 4.71 5.32
N VAL A 53 -4.18 5.28 5.18
CA VAL A 53 -3.69 6.30 6.13
C VAL A 53 -4.16 7.73 5.82
N SER A 54 -4.77 7.98 4.66
CA SER A 54 -5.24 9.32 4.28
C SER A 54 -6.38 9.31 3.27
N TRP A 55 -7.18 10.38 3.28
CA TRP A 55 -8.22 10.65 2.29
C TRP A 55 -7.69 10.68 0.85
N ASP A 56 -6.51 11.25 0.64
CA ASP A 56 -5.94 11.32 -0.71
C ASP A 56 -5.55 9.95 -1.27
N ALA A 57 -5.21 8.97 -0.41
CA ALA A 57 -5.00 7.60 -0.85
C ALA A 57 -6.31 6.95 -1.34
N LEU A 58 -7.45 7.33 -0.75
CA LEU A 58 -8.77 6.80 -1.12
C LEU A 58 -9.20 7.26 -2.52
N ARG A 59 -8.75 8.44 -2.98
CA ARG A 59 -9.07 8.95 -4.34
C ARG A 59 -8.65 8.01 -5.48
N ALA A 60 -7.70 7.11 -5.23
CA ALA A 60 -7.27 6.12 -6.22
C ALA A 60 -8.27 4.95 -6.37
N TYR A 61 -9.27 4.83 -5.50
CA TYR A 61 -10.28 3.77 -5.52
C TYR A 61 -11.59 4.31 -6.09
N ALA A 62 -12.11 3.63 -7.11
CA ALA A 62 -13.42 3.93 -7.65
C ALA A 62 -14.51 3.61 -6.60
N PRO A 63 -15.51 4.49 -6.41
CA PRO A 63 -16.65 4.19 -5.54
C PRO A 63 -17.34 2.89 -5.97
N HIS A 64 -17.69 2.04 -5.02
CA HIS A 64 -18.39 0.79 -5.27
C HIS A 64 -19.26 0.42 -4.05
N PRO A 65 -20.49 -0.09 -4.22
CA PRO A 65 -21.39 -0.40 -3.09
C PRO A 65 -20.84 -1.44 -2.12
N ARG A 66 -19.97 -2.34 -2.60
CA ARG A 66 -19.27 -3.36 -1.81
C ARG A 66 -17.88 -2.95 -1.32
N LEU A 67 -17.48 -1.69 -1.50
CA LEU A 67 -16.20 -1.16 -1.02
C LEU A 67 -16.44 -0.22 0.15
N GLN A 68 -15.88 -0.57 1.30
CA GLN A 68 -15.86 0.27 2.49
C GLN A 68 -14.43 0.73 2.75
N SER A 69 -14.25 1.94 3.27
CA SER A 69 -12.94 2.50 3.60
C SER A 69 -12.83 2.83 5.08
N ARG A 70 -11.70 2.47 5.69
CA ARG A 70 -11.25 2.92 7.01
C ARG A 70 -10.06 3.84 6.83
N LEU A 71 -10.18 5.06 7.37
CA LEU A 71 -9.15 6.07 7.27
C LEU A 71 -8.48 6.29 8.63
N GLY A 72 -7.15 6.27 8.63
CA GLY A 72 -6.34 6.44 9.83
C GLY A 72 -5.24 5.40 9.92
N ALA A 73 -4.15 5.75 10.61
CA ALA A 73 -3.12 4.76 10.92
C ALA A 73 -3.63 3.80 11.98
N LEU A 74 -3.42 2.49 11.78
CA LEU A 74 -3.63 1.49 12.83
C LEU A 74 -2.53 1.66 13.88
N ALA A 75 -2.94 1.98 15.10
CA ALA A 75 -2.05 2.31 16.21
C ALA A 75 -1.55 1.04 16.92
N GLY A 76 -0.90 0.14 16.19
CA GLY A 76 -0.29 -1.08 16.73
C GLY A 76 -1.23 -2.29 16.85
N PRO A 77 -0.76 -3.37 17.50
CA PRO A 77 -1.46 -4.65 17.58
C PRO A 77 -2.87 -4.57 18.17
N GLU A 78 -3.10 -3.70 19.15
CA GLU A 78 -4.40 -3.54 19.82
C GLU A 78 -5.43 -2.97 18.87
N ALA A 79 -5.06 -2.00 18.03
CA ALA A 79 -5.94 -1.43 17.02
C ALA A 79 -6.27 -2.46 15.92
N ILE A 80 -5.30 -3.30 15.53
CA ILE A 80 -5.53 -4.39 14.57
C ILE A 80 -6.48 -5.42 15.17
N ALA A 81 -6.26 -5.83 16.42
CA ALA A 81 -7.15 -6.75 17.11
C ALA A 81 -8.55 -6.16 17.28
N ALA A 82 -8.66 -4.87 17.61
CA ALA A 82 -9.95 -4.19 17.68
C ALA A 82 -10.64 -4.13 16.31
N GLU A 83 -9.93 -4.00 15.19
CA GLU A 83 -10.56 -4.06 13.87
C GLU A 83 -11.01 -5.48 13.51
N LEU A 84 -10.25 -6.52 13.90
CA LEU A 84 -10.64 -7.92 13.70
C LEU A 84 -11.83 -8.35 14.57
N HIS A 85 -11.92 -7.87 15.82
CA HIS A 85 -12.92 -8.30 16.80
C HIS A 85 -14.04 -7.27 17.05
N GLY A 86 -13.84 -6.01 16.69
CA GLY A 86 -14.73 -4.88 16.99
C GLY A 86 -16.05 -4.89 16.21
N ALA A 87 -16.29 -5.96 15.46
CA ALA A 87 -17.59 -6.30 14.94
C ALA A 87 -18.09 -7.50 15.75
N SER A 88 -19.21 -7.39 16.48
CA SER A 88 -19.93 -8.51 17.13
C SER A 88 -20.50 -9.54 16.11
N LEU A 89 -19.77 -9.81 15.03
CA LEU A 89 -20.22 -10.20 13.71
C LEU A 89 -19.12 -11.07 13.05
N ALA A 90 -19.49 -11.92 12.09
CA ALA A 90 -18.60 -12.94 11.52
C ALA A 90 -17.21 -12.42 11.10
N PRO A 91 -16.13 -13.21 11.29
CA PRO A 91 -14.76 -12.81 11.00
C PRO A 91 -14.53 -12.55 9.51
N PHE A 92 -13.51 -11.74 9.19
CA PHE A 92 -13.04 -11.63 7.81
C PHE A 92 -12.62 -13.00 7.29
N ARG A 93 -12.98 -13.31 6.05
CA ARG A 93 -12.48 -14.52 5.41
C ARG A 93 -11.00 -14.40 5.06
N TRP A 94 -10.56 -13.21 4.65
CA TRP A 94 -9.17 -12.93 4.34
C TRP A 94 -8.76 -11.56 4.85
N VAL A 95 -7.55 -11.49 5.41
CA VAL A 95 -6.79 -10.25 5.54
C VAL A 95 -5.71 -10.24 4.49
N ILE A 96 -5.57 -9.14 3.76
CA ILE A 96 -4.55 -8.96 2.72
C ILE A 96 -3.64 -7.82 3.14
N ASP A 97 -2.38 -8.13 3.42
CA ASP A 97 -1.33 -7.13 3.60
C ASP A 97 -0.72 -6.76 2.24
N ALA A 98 -1.23 -5.67 1.65
CA ALA A 98 -0.66 -5.03 0.47
C ALA A 98 0.13 -3.76 0.81
N SER A 99 0.58 -3.61 2.07
CA SER A 99 1.40 -2.49 2.50
C SER A 99 2.76 -2.47 1.79
N HIS A 100 3.49 -1.36 1.93
CA HIS A 100 4.80 -1.19 1.30
C HIS A 100 5.83 -2.14 1.96
N PRO A 101 6.82 -2.71 1.24
CA PRO A 101 7.78 -3.64 1.85
C PRO A 101 8.54 -3.05 3.07
N PHE A 102 8.81 -1.74 3.03
CA PHE A 102 9.39 -0.98 4.15
C PHE A 102 8.42 -0.64 5.30
N ALA A 103 7.18 -1.14 5.27
CA ALA A 103 6.19 -0.97 6.33
C ALA A 103 6.29 -2.09 7.38
N CYS A 104 7.51 -2.46 7.77
CA CYS A 104 7.83 -3.65 8.56
C CYS A 104 7.02 -3.75 9.86
N ARG A 105 6.81 -2.63 10.56
CA ARG A 105 6.07 -2.61 11.83
C ARG A 105 4.61 -3.05 11.67
N ILE A 106 3.84 -2.41 10.78
CA ILE A 106 2.42 -2.76 10.60
C ILE A 106 2.27 -4.19 10.08
N SER A 107 3.18 -4.64 9.23
CA SER A 107 3.21 -6.01 8.73
C SER A 107 3.52 -7.05 9.81
N ALA A 108 4.48 -6.76 10.69
CA ALA A 108 4.78 -7.63 11.83
C ALA A 108 3.62 -7.67 12.83
N ASP A 109 3.03 -6.50 13.14
CA ASP A 109 1.86 -6.39 14.02
C ASP A 109 0.67 -7.17 13.44
N LEU A 110 0.42 -7.06 12.13
CA LEU A 110 -0.61 -7.82 11.42
C LEU A 110 -0.37 -9.33 11.51
N ALA A 111 0.86 -9.78 11.21
CA ALA A 111 1.22 -11.19 11.25
C ALA A 111 1.02 -11.78 12.65
N ALA A 112 1.50 -11.07 13.68
CA ALA A 112 1.37 -11.51 15.07
C ALA A 112 -0.09 -11.58 15.53
N VAL A 113 -0.91 -10.57 15.20
CA VAL A 113 -2.32 -10.55 15.60
C VAL A 113 -3.13 -11.59 14.82
N CYS A 114 -2.92 -11.71 13.51
CA CYS A 114 -3.65 -12.68 12.69
C CYS A 114 -3.32 -14.11 13.10
N ALA A 115 -2.05 -14.42 13.39
CA ALA A 115 -1.64 -15.74 13.89
C ALA A 115 -2.32 -16.08 15.22
N ARG A 116 -2.33 -15.14 16.18
CA ARG A 116 -3.01 -15.30 17.47
C ARG A 116 -4.52 -15.55 17.34
N SER A 117 -5.18 -14.86 16.41
CA SER A 117 -6.62 -14.97 16.17
C SER A 117 -7.00 -16.07 15.17
N ARG A 118 -6.03 -16.85 14.66
CA ARG A 118 -6.23 -17.80 13.54
C ARG A 118 -6.94 -17.16 12.33
N GLN A 119 -6.69 -15.88 12.10
CA GLN A 119 -7.22 -15.11 10.99
C GLN A 119 -6.35 -15.37 9.75
N PRO A 120 -6.91 -15.86 8.64
CA PRO A 120 -6.17 -16.03 7.39
C PRO A 120 -5.59 -14.70 6.90
N LEU A 121 -4.27 -14.67 6.74
CA LEU A 121 -3.50 -13.53 6.28
C LEU A 121 -2.70 -13.89 5.02
N LEU A 122 -2.88 -13.11 3.96
CA LEU A 122 -2.06 -13.17 2.75
C LEU A 122 -1.25 -11.88 2.64
N ARG A 123 0.04 -12.00 2.33
CA ARG A 123 0.91 -10.85 2.06
C ARG A 123 1.20 -10.76 0.58
N LEU A 124 1.13 -9.56 0.00
CA LEU A 124 1.54 -9.32 -1.37
C LEU A 124 3.08 -9.31 -1.47
N TRP A 125 3.62 -10.20 -2.29
CA TRP A 125 5.02 -10.17 -2.71
C TRP A 125 5.20 -9.30 -3.94
N ARG A 126 6.31 -8.57 -3.94
CA ARG A 126 6.79 -7.83 -5.10
C ARG A 126 8.19 -8.36 -5.42
N PRO A 127 8.40 -9.02 -6.56
CA PRO A 127 9.75 -9.35 -6.97
C PRO A 127 10.55 -8.05 -7.16
N PRO A 128 11.84 -8.02 -6.80
CA PRO A 128 12.69 -6.88 -7.14
C PRO A 128 12.64 -6.62 -8.64
N ALA A 129 12.60 -5.34 -9.05
CA ALA A 129 12.55 -5.03 -10.47
C ALA A 129 13.89 -5.39 -11.11
N ALA A 130 13.85 -6.12 -12.23
CA ALA A 130 15.04 -6.50 -12.98
C ALA A 130 15.81 -5.26 -13.42
N GLN A 131 17.12 -5.29 -13.19
CA GLN A 131 18.00 -4.19 -13.58
C GLN A 131 17.94 -3.96 -15.08
N ARG A 132 17.80 -2.69 -15.49
CA ARG A 132 17.76 -2.32 -16.91
C ARG A 132 19.17 -2.27 -17.50
N PRO A 133 19.38 -2.70 -18.77
CA PRO A 133 20.64 -2.53 -19.45
C PRO A 133 21.09 -1.06 -19.44
N GLY A 134 22.38 -0.82 -19.17
CA GLY A 134 22.95 0.53 -19.10
C GLY A 134 22.63 1.33 -17.83
N SER A 135 21.87 0.79 -16.87
CA SER A 135 21.60 1.48 -15.62
C SER A 135 22.83 1.52 -14.72
N ARG A 136 23.20 2.71 -14.23
CA ARG A 136 24.19 2.89 -13.15
C ARG A 136 23.51 2.66 -11.80
N LEU A 137 23.36 1.41 -11.39
CA LEU A 137 22.68 1.04 -10.15
C LEU A 137 23.70 0.76 -9.05
N VAL A 138 23.50 1.40 -7.88
CA VAL A 138 24.22 1.10 -6.64
C VAL A 138 23.21 0.65 -5.60
N LEU A 139 23.37 -0.58 -5.09
CA LEU A 139 22.50 -1.13 -4.06
C LEU A 139 23.07 -0.78 -2.69
N LEU A 140 22.25 -0.19 -1.82
CA LEU A 140 22.59 0.20 -0.46
C LEU A 140 21.87 -0.71 0.53
N ASP A 141 22.59 -1.28 1.49
CA ASP A 141 22.00 -2.08 2.57
C ASP A 141 21.35 -1.19 3.63
N GLY A 142 21.85 0.04 3.80
CA GLY A 142 21.32 1.05 4.71
C GLY A 142 21.44 2.47 4.17
N LEU A 143 20.88 3.45 4.90
CA LEU A 143 21.14 4.86 4.56
C LEU A 143 22.58 5.26 4.90
N GLU A 144 23.18 4.58 5.86
CA GLU A 144 24.56 4.74 6.31
C GLU A 144 25.57 4.60 5.17
N ASP A 145 25.28 3.76 4.18
CA ASP A 145 26.14 3.54 3.01
C ASP A 145 26.30 4.81 2.16
N LEU A 146 25.39 5.79 2.26
CA LEU A 146 25.51 7.08 1.60
C LEU A 146 26.80 7.81 1.98
N ALA A 147 27.26 7.66 3.23
CA ALA A 147 28.47 8.32 3.70
C ALA A 147 29.76 7.76 3.07
N GLY A 148 29.70 6.57 2.47
CA GLY A 148 30.81 5.96 1.75
C GLY A 148 30.86 6.28 0.25
N LEU A 149 29.87 7.03 -0.26
CA LEU A 149 29.80 7.40 -1.68
C LEU A 149 30.38 8.80 -1.90
N ASP A 150 31.13 8.97 -2.99
CA ASP A 150 31.50 10.31 -3.46
C ASP A 150 30.34 10.92 -4.24
N LEU A 151 29.52 11.71 -3.54
CA LEU A 151 28.40 12.46 -4.10
C LEU A 151 28.68 13.96 -4.17
N ALA A 152 29.91 14.42 -3.90
CA ALA A 152 30.21 15.84 -3.72
C ALA A 152 29.87 16.71 -4.95
N GLY A 153 29.93 16.13 -6.16
CA GLY A 153 29.52 16.77 -7.41
C GLY A 153 28.08 16.47 -7.86
N GLU A 154 27.37 15.61 -7.12
CA GLU A 154 26.06 15.08 -7.50
C GLU A 154 24.91 15.95 -7.00
N ARG A 155 23.83 15.99 -7.78
CA ARG A 155 22.55 16.60 -7.43
C ARG A 155 21.56 15.48 -7.17
N LEU A 156 21.29 15.23 -5.88
CA LEU A 156 20.62 14.02 -5.41
C LEU A 156 19.12 14.24 -5.21
N LEU A 157 18.29 13.44 -5.88
CA LEU A 157 16.86 13.35 -5.60
C LEU A 157 16.55 12.25 -4.58
N LEU A 158 16.01 12.65 -3.43
CA LEU A 158 15.57 11.78 -2.34
C LEU A 158 14.10 11.37 -2.54
N ALA A 159 13.87 10.17 -3.05
CA ALA A 159 12.56 9.56 -3.27
C ALA A 159 12.18 8.49 -2.21
N ILE A 160 12.73 8.61 -0.99
CA ILE A 160 12.61 7.64 0.11
C ILE A 160 11.54 7.98 1.16
N GLY A 161 10.80 9.07 0.96
CA GLY A 161 9.75 9.54 1.87
C GLY A 161 10.26 10.39 3.03
N ALA A 162 9.37 11.23 3.57
CA ALA A 162 9.73 12.35 4.42
C ALA A 162 10.43 11.98 5.74
N ARG A 163 10.11 10.81 6.32
CA ARG A 163 10.67 10.37 7.62
C ARG A 163 12.18 10.16 7.62
N HIS A 164 12.79 9.93 6.45
CA HIS A 164 14.21 9.61 6.33
C HIS A 164 15.03 10.74 5.71
N LEU A 165 14.39 11.86 5.35
CA LEU A 165 15.06 12.95 4.65
C LEU A 165 16.19 13.57 5.47
N ALA A 166 15.94 13.91 6.74
CA ALA A 166 16.95 14.53 7.59
C ALA A 166 18.22 13.66 7.70
N ARG A 167 18.05 12.35 7.87
CA ARG A 167 19.15 11.39 7.94
C ARG A 167 19.89 11.28 6.60
N ALA A 168 19.16 11.15 5.49
CA ALA A 168 19.76 11.02 4.17
C ALA A 168 20.51 12.29 3.74
N VAL A 169 19.95 13.48 3.97
CA VAL A 169 20.62 14.76 3.70
C VAL A 169 21.92 14.87 4.50
N ALA A 170 21.90 14.50 5.78
CA ALA A 170 23.08 14.56 6.64
C ALA A 170 24.20 13.60 6.22
N LEU A 171 23.86 12.44 5.62
CA LEU A 171 24.85 11.42 5.22
C LEU A 171 25.34 11.57 3.79
N ALA A 172 24.54 12.15 2.89
CA ALA A 172 24.82 12.09 1.45
C ALA A 172 26.07 12.88 1.03
N GLY A 173 26.41 13.98 1.70
CA GLY A 173 27.53 14.85 1.25
C GLY A 173 27.37 15.40 -0.17
N ALA A 174 26.14 15.42 -0.70
CA ALA A 174 25.87 15.81 -2.09
C ALA A 174 25.91 17.34 -2.29
N SER A 175 26.27 17.80 -3.49
CA SER A 175 26.29 19.25 -3.83
C SER A 175 24.94 19.94 -3.58
N ALA A 176 23.85 19.22 -3.86
CA ALA A 176 22.48 19.65 -3.60
C ALA A 176 21.59 18.42 -3.38
N CYS A 177 20.66 18.54 -2.44
CA CYS A 177 19.62 17.56 -2.21
C CYS A 177 18.25 18.12 -2.60
N PHE A 178 17.47 17.30 -3.28
CA PHE A 178 16.07 17.53 -3.64
C PHE A 178 15.23 16.42 -3.02
N ALA A 179 13.96 16.65 -2.75
CA ALA A 179 13.09 15.60 -2.27
C ALA A 179 11.73 15.61 -2.92
N ARG A 180 11.24 14.40 -3.19
CA ARG A 180 9.85 14.17 -3.52
C ARG A 180 9.12 13.65 -2.29
N ILE A 181 8.10 14.38 -1.86
CA ILE A 181 7.28 14.03 -0.69
C ILE A 181 5.82 13.87 -1.05
N LEU A 182 5.08 13.11 -0.24
CA LEU A 182 3.63 13.03 -0.37
C LEU A 182 2.99 14.36 0.04
N PRO A 183 1.89 14.77 -0.61
CA PRO A 183 1.20 16.02 -0.32
C PRO A 183 0.50 15.94 1.04
N SER A 184 1.23 16.19 2.12
CA SER A 184 0.69 16.20 3.47
C SER A 184 1.44 17.21 4.34
N PRO A 185 0.75 17.90 5.28
CA PRO A 185 1.40 18.86 6.17
C PRO A 185 2.56 18.24 6.98
N GLY A 186 2.41 16.98 7.42
CA GLY A 186 3.45 16.27 8.16
C GLY A 186 4.70 16.00 7.33
N SER A 187 4.52 15.59 6.06
CA SER A 187 5.67 15.37 5.17
C SER A 187 6.40 16.66 4.85
N LEU A 188 5.67 17.77 4.64
CA LEU A 188 6.27 19.08 4.39
C LEU A 188 7.08 19.57 5.60
N ARG A 189 6.53 19.47 6.81
CA ARG A 189 7.27 19.84 8.04
C ARG A 189 8.58 19.06 8.19
N LEU A 190 8.54 17.74 7.98
CA LEU A 190 9.74 16.90 8.07
C LEU A 190 10.78 17.26 7.01
N ALA A 191 10.34 17.61 5.79
CA ALA A 191 11.24 18.00 4.72
C ALA A 191 11.92 19.35 4.99
N LEU A 192 11.16 20.35 5.47
CA LEU A 192 11.71 21.64 5.88
C LEU A 192 12.69 21.48 7.05
N ALA A 193 12.36 20.65 8.04
CA ALA A 193 13.23 20.34 9.17
C ALA A 193 14.52 19.60 8.76
N ALA A 194 14.52 18.93 7.60
CA ALA A 194 15.71 18.33 7.00
C ALA A 194 16.62 19.35 6.28
N GLY A 195 16.28 20.65 6.31
CA GLY A 195 17.05 21.70 5.66
C GLY A 195 16.74 21.89 4.17
N LEU A 196 15.70 21.22 3.64
CA LEU A 196 15.31 21.34 2.24
C LEU A 196 14.39 22.55 2.05
N GLY A 197 14.85 23.56 1.34
CA GLY A 197 14.06 24.75 1.01
C GLY A 197 12.92 24.44 0.02
N PRO A 198 11.90 25.30 -0.10
CA PRO A 198 10.74 25.06 -0.97
C PRO A 198 11.08 24.77 -2.44
N ALA A 199 12.13 25.39 -2.97
CA ALA A 199 12.59 25.17 -4.34
C ALA A 199 13.18 23.76 -4.59
N ALA A 200 13.56 23.05 -3.52
CA ALA A 200 14.11 21.70 -3.56
C ALA A 200 13.06 20.61 -3.28
N LEU A 201 11.78 20.98 -3.18
CA LEU A 201 10.70 20.07 -2.78
C LEU A 201 9.64 19.94 -3.86
N ALA A 202 9.27 18.69 -4.16
CA ALA A 202 8.10 18.37 -4.96
C ALA A 202 7.07 17.61 -4.11
N CYS A 203 5.91 18.23 -3.90
CA CYS A 203 4.79 17.66 -3.14
C CYS A 203 3.83 16.93 -4.08
N HIS A 204 4.15 15.70 -4.48
CA HIS A 204 3.27 14.91 -5.33
C HIS A 204 3.41 13.39 -5.10
N ARG A 205 2.36 12.66 -5.49
CA ARG A 205 2.36 11.19 -5.48
C ARG A 205 3.07 10.69 -6.75
N PRO A 206 3.87 9.61 -6.66
CA PRO A 206 4.60 9.17 -7.83
C PRO A 206 3.68 8.45 -8.81
N GLY A 207 3.95 8.57 -10.11
CA GLY A 207 3.17 7.96 -11.18
C GLY A 207 1.78 8.57 -11.39
N THR A 208 1.37 9.53 -10.57
CA THR A 208 0.17 10.34 -10.82
C THR A 208 0.57 11.54 -11.68
N GLY A 209 0.03 11.61 -12.89
CA GLY A 209 0.20 12.74 -13.81
C GLY A 209 -1.13 13.41 -14.15
N LEU A 210 -1.08 14.43 -14.99
CA LEU A 210 -2.28 14.97 -15.62
C LEU A 210 -2.94 13.86 -16.47
N PRO A 211 -4.28 13.81 -16.59
CA PRO A 211 -5.00 12.77 -17.33
C PRO A 211 -4.53 12.55 -18.79
N ALA A 212 -3.85 13.53 -19.38
CA ALA A 212 -3.30 13.48 -20.74
C ALA A 212 -1.77 13.24 -20.81
N ALA A 213 -1.08 13.14 -19.68
CA ALA A 213 0.37 12.96 -19.64
C ALA A 213 0.75 11.48 -19.48
N ALA A 214 1.89 11.09 -20.05
CA ALA A 214 2.45 9.76 -19.86
C ALA A 214 2.74 9.49 -18.36
N PRO A 215 2.52 8.27 -17.85
CA PRO A 215 2.89 7.91 -16.48
C PRO A 215 4.37 8.19 -16.22
N GLY A 216 4.68 9.03 -15.22
CA GLY A 216 6.05 9.44 -14.90
C GLY A 216 6.50 10.78 -15.48
N ALA A 217 5.64 11.49 -16.22
CA ALA A 217 6.00 12.76 -16.85
C ALA A 217 6.43 13.84 -15.83
N ILE A 218 5.80 13.90 -14.66
CA ILE A 218 6.17 14.86 -13.60
C ILE A 218 7.57 14.52 -13.07
N GLU A 219 7.84 13.26 -12.79
CA GLU A 219 9.14 12.81 -12.31
C GLU A 219 10.24 13.13 -13.31
N ARG A 220 10.01 12.84 -14.60
CA ARG A 220 10.95 13.21 -15.65
C ARG A 220 11.22 14.72 -15.68
N ALA A 221 10.16 15.53 -15.67
CA ALA A 221 10.29 16.99 -15.68
C ALA A 221 11.05 17.51 -14.44
N LEU A 222 10.86 16.91 -13.26
CA LEU A 222 11.61 17.25 -12.05
C LEU A 222 13.09 16.88 -12.17
N LEU A 223 13.41 15.71 -12.73
CA LEU A 223 14.79 15.29 -12.98
C LEU A 223 15.51 16.29 -13.90
N GLU A 224 14.86 16.70 -14.99
CA GLU A 224 15.39 17.65 -15.97
C GLU A 224 15.48 19.08 -15.39
N HIS A 225 14.41 19.58 -14.77
CA HIS A 225 14.35 20.93 -14.21
C HIS A 225 15.39 21.18 -13.11
N TRP A 226 15.57 20.20 -12.22
CA TRP A 226 16.56 20.32 -11.15
C TRP A 226 17.96 19.86 -11.57
N GLY A 227 18.16 19.37 -12.79
CA GLY A 227 19.43 18.81 -13.24
C GLY A 227 19.92 17.69 -12.32
N ILE A 228 19.02 16.77 -11.96
CA ILE A 228 19.33 15.64 -11.08
C ILE A 228 20.32 14.72 -11.77
N THR A 229 21.33 14.27 -11.04
CA THR A 229 22.38 13.35 -11.53
C THR A 229 22.31 11.99 -10.83
N ALA A 230 21.74 11.96 -9.62
CA ALA A 230 21.52 10.74 -8.85
C ALA A 230 20.12 10.70 -8.22
N VAL A 231 19.50 9.53 -8.18
CA VAL A 231 18.20 9.31 -7.52
C VAL A 231 18.37 8.26 -6.43
N LEU A 232 17.98 8.58 -5.21
CA LEU A 232 17.85 7.62 -4.11
C LEU A 232 16.40 7.19 -3.97
N CYS A 233 16.11 5.90 -4.19
CA CYS A 233 14.78 5.34 -4.00
C CYS A 233 14.82 3.99 -3.27
N ARG A 234 13.65 3.44 -2.95
CA ARG A 234 13.50 2.17 -2.23
C ARG A 234 13.32 1.02 -3.22
N GLN A 235 13.92 -0.13 -2.91
CA GLN A 235 13.65 -1.41 -3.56
C GLN A 235 12.25 -1.93 -3.21
N SER A 236 11.23 -1.27 -3.71
CA SER A 236 9.82 -1.57 -3.44
C SER A 236 9.26 -2.73 -4.27
N GLY A 237 9.90 -3.11 -5.38
CA GLY A 237 9.43 -4.06 -6.41
C GLY A 237 8.21 -3.58 -7.22
N GLY A 238 7.59 -2.48 -6.80
CA GLY A 238 6.35 -1.97 -7.40
C GLY A 238 6.56 -0.94 -8.53
N PRO A 239 5.46 -0.36 -9.04
CA PRO A 239 5.48 0.57 -10.16
C PRO A 239 6.41 1.79 -9.96
N THR A 240 6.52 2.28 -8.73
CA THR A 240 7.37 3.43 -8.39
C THR A 240 8.86 3.14 -8.59
N GLU A 241 9.33 1.95 -8.19
CA GLU A 241 10.74 1.57 -8.43
C GLU A 241 11.01 1.42 -9.92
N GLN A 242 10.12 0.75 -10.65
CA GLN A 242 10.24 0.57 -12.10
C GLN A 242 10.29 1.90 -12.84
N LEU A 243 9.53 2.90 -12.37
CA LEU A 243 9.55 4.26 -12.90
C LEU A 243 10.91 4.93 -12.68
N TRP A 244 11.50 4.84 -11.48
CA TRP A 244 12.84 5.40 -11.24
C TRP A 244 13.91 4.69 -12.04
N GLN A 245 13.90 3.35 -12.09
CA GLN A 245 14.84 2.58 -12.92
C GLN A 245 14.76 2.96 -14.39
N ARG A 246 13.55 3.20 -14.91
CA ARG A 246 13.36 3.63 -16.30
C ARG A 246 13.94 5.01 -16.53
N HIS A 247 13.58 6.01 -15.72
CA HIS A 247 14.04 7.38 -15.95
C HIS A 247 15.54 7.55 -15.73
N THR A 248 16.13 6.87 -14.74
CA THR A 248 17.59 6.93 -14.55
C THR A 248 18.33 6.26 -15.70
N ALA A 249 17.84 5.13 -16.21
CA ALA A 249 18.44 4.48 -17.39
C ALA A 249 18.32 5.35 -18.65
N GLU A 250 17.15 5.95 -18.92
CA GLU A 250 16.92 6.81 -20.09
C GLU A 250 17.76 8.10 -20.07
N LEU A 251 18.01 8.65 -18.88
CA LEU A 251 18.74 9.90 -18.70
C LEU A 251 20.22 9.70 -18.34
N GLY A 252 20.69 8.45 -18.20
CA GLY A 252 22.07 8.14 -17.81
C GLY A 252 22.43 8.52 -16.36
N LEU A 253 21.44 8.59 -15.47
CA LEU A 253 21.60 8.98 -14.06
C LEU A 253 21.99 7.79 -13.20
N THR A 254 22.64 8.06 -12.06
CA THR A 254 22.89 7.05 -11.04
C THR A 254 21.63 6.76 -10.24
N LEU A 255 21.28 5.48 -10.09
CA LEU A 255 20.22 5.03 -9.19
C LEU A 255 20.83 4.42 -7.94
N LEU A 256 20.68 5.11 -6.82
CA LEU A 256 20.96 4.58 -5.49
C LEU A 256 19.69 3.87 -5.00
N LEU A 257 19.75 2.54 -4.90
CA LEU A 257 18.61 1.72 -4.53
C LEU A 257 18.79 1.23 -3.09
N LEU A 258 17.96 1.71 -2.18
CA LEU A 258 17.95 1.22 -0.81
C LEU A 258 17.29 -0.16 -0.77
N ARG A 259 18.05 -1.18 -0.36
CA ARG A 259 17.61 -2.57 -0.26
C ARG A 259 16.39 -2.65 0.66
N ARG A 260 15.44 -3.49 0.27
CA ARG A 260 14.30 -3.78 1.15
C ARG A 260 14.78 -4.53 2.40
N PRO A 261 14.17 -4.26 3.57
CA PRO A 261 14.37 -5.10 4.74
C PRO A 261 13.95 -6.54 4.47
N ASP A 262 14.48 -7.47 5.25
CA ASP A 262 14.00 -8.86 5.24
C ASP A 262 12.50 -8.89 5.56
N GLU A 263 11.74 -9.58 4.73
CA GLU A 263 10.33 -9.76 4.98
C GLU A 263 10.15 -10.89 6.00
N PRO A 264 9.31 -10.70 7.05
CA PRO A 264 8.98 -11.80 7.94
C PRO A 264 8.31 -12.90 7.12
N LEU A 265 9.02 -14.00 6.93
CA LEU A 265 8.47 -15.21 6.31
C LEU A 265 7.42 -15.75 7.28
N SER A 266 6.13 -15.64 6.93
CA SER A 266 5.13 -16.53 7.50
C SER A 266 5.13 -17.82 6.68
N GLU A 267 4.62 -18.93 7.24
CA GLU A 267 4.38 -20.16 6.46
C GLU A 267 3.43 -19.93 5.27
N ALA A 268 2.66 -18.84 5.33
CA ALA A 268 1.82 -18.38 4.25
C ALA A 268 2.58 -17.53 3.21
N GLY A 269 3.85 -17.17 3.37
CA GLY A 269 4.68 -16.45 2.40
C GLY A 269 4.12 -15.12 1.84
N PRO A 270 4.97 -14.22 1.33
CA PRO A 270 4.47 -13.21 0.42
C PRO A 270 4.16 -13.91 -0.94
N TRP A 271 3.02 -13.59 -1.57
CA TRP A 271 2.60 -14.16 -2.87
C TRP A 271 2.65 -13.13 -4.00
N PRO A 272 3.11 -13.50 -5.22
CA PRO A 272 2.86 -12.68 -6.42
C PRO A 272 1.37 -12.34 -6.55
N LEU A 273 1.05 -11.19 -7.13
CA LEU A 273 -0.34 -10.69 -7.24
C LEU A 273 -1.32 -11.74 -7.79
N GLU A 274 -0.98 -12.40 -8.89
CA GLU A 274 -1.89 -13.37 -9.50
C GLU A 274 -2.12 -14.60 -8.61
N VAL A 275 -1.05 -15.14 -8.01
CA VAL A 275 -1.13 -16.27 -7.06
C VAL A 275 -1.92 -15.88 -5.81
N LEU A 276 -1.79 -14.63 -5.34
CA LEU A 276 -2.57 -14.10 -4.23
C LEU A 276 -4.06 -14.10 -4.57
N LEU A 277 -4.43 -13.59 -5.74
CA LEU A 277 -5.83 -13.54 -6.18
C LEU A 277 -6.42 -14.94 -6.40
N GLU A 278 -5.64 -15.87 -6.96
CA GLU A 278 -6.03 -17.29 -7.10
C GLU A 278 -6.31 -17.94 -5.74
N ARG A 279 -5.45 -17.70 -4.74
CA ARG A 279 -5.63 -18.20 -3.37
C ARG A 279 -6.86 -17.63 -2.69
N VAL A 280 -7.17 -16.35 -2.91
CA VAL A 280 -8.38 -15.72 -2.39
C VAL A 280 -9.62 -16.40 -2.99
N GLY A 281 -9.60 -16.68 -4.29
CA GLY A 281 -10.67 -17.36 -5.00
C GLY A 281 -11.97 -16.54 -5.09
N LEU A 282 -13.11 -17.23 -5.14
CA LEU A 282 -14.44 -16.65 -5.24
C LEU A 282 -15.17 -16.63 -3.87
N PRO A 283 -16.13 -15.71 -3.67
CA PRO A 283 -16.92 -15.63 -2.43
C PRO A 283 -17.61 -16.93 -2.02
N ASP A 284 -18.04 -17.75 -2.98
CA ASP A 284 -18.74 -19.02 -2.71
C ASP A 284 -17.79 -20.23 -2.66
N GLY A 285 -16.48 -20.01 -2.79
CA GLY A 285 -15.48 -21.09 -2.72
C GLY A 285 -15.33 -21.67 -1.30
N PRO A 286 -14.57 -22.76 -1.14
CA PRO A 286 -14.29 -23.35 0.18
C PRO A 286 -13.56 -22.34 1.09
N PRO A 287 -13.82 -22.35 2.41
CA PRO A 287 -13.13 -21.47 3.33
C PRO A 287 -11.61 -21.68 3.26
N PRO A 288 -10.81 -20.64 3.55
CA PRO A 288 -9.36 -20.77 3.65
C PRO A 288 -8.98 -21.95 4.54
N VAL A 289 -8.04 -22.77 4.06
CA VAL A 289 -7.51 -23.89 4.84
C VAL A 289 -6.64 -23.33 5.96
N GLY A 290 -7.26 -23.05 7.10
CA GLY A 290 -6.61 -22.99 8.41
C GLY A 290 -7.24 -24.09 9.25
N GLU A 291 -6.42 -24.89 9.93
CA GLU A 291 -6.86 -26.05 10.71
C GLU A 291 -8.17 -25.79 11.46
N ALA A 292 -9.11 -26.71 11.27
CA ALA A 292 -10.48 -26.64 11.74
C ALA A 292 -10.58 -26.12 13.19
N ARG A 293 -11.60 -25.29 13.46
CA ARG A 293 -12.12 -25.13 14.83
C ARG A 293 -12.31 -26.54 15.40
N PRO A 294 -11.67 -26.94 16.52
CA PRO A 294 -12.26 -28.01 17.29
C PRO A 294 -13.67 -27.53 17.63
N ALA A 295 -14.66 -28.36 17.30
CA ALA A 295 -16.03 -28.12 17.72
C ALA A 295 -16.03 -27.82 19.22
N ASP A 296 -16.81 -26.82 19.63
CA ASP A 296 -17.02 -26.52 21.04
C ASP A 296 -17.39 -27.81 21.76
N GLY A 297 -16.42 -28.38 22.48
CA GLY A 297 -16.63 -29.49 23.39
C GLY A 297 -17.38 -28.93 24.59
N GLY A 298 -18.71 -28.92 24.49
CA GLY A 298 -19.55 -28.75 25.67
C GLY A 298 -19.17 -29.82 26.69
N PRO A 299 -19.11 -29.50 27.99
CA PRO A 299 -18.77 -30.48 29.01
C PRO A 299 -19.87 -31.55 29.04
N ALA A 300 -19.50 -32.78 28.71
CA ALA A 300 -20.23 -33.96 29.10
C ALA A 300 -19.52 -34.53 30.34
N GLY A 301 -20.21 -34.52 31.49
CA GLY A 301 -19.73 -35.06 32.76
C GLY A 301 -19.85 -34.08 33.91
#